data_AF-A0AAQ4EBL3-F1
#
_entry.id   AF-A0AAQ4EBL3-F1
#
_cell.length_a   1.000
_cell.length_b   1.000
_cell.length_c   1.000
_cell.angle_alpha   90.00
_cell.angle_beta   90.00
_cell.angle_gamma   90.00
#
_symmetry.space_group_name_H-M   'P 1'
#
loop_
_entity.id
_entity.type
_entity.pdbx_description
1 polymer ?
#
loop_
_entity_poly.entity_id
_entity_poly.type
_entity_poly.pdbx_seq_one_letter_code
_entity_poly.pdbx_strand_id
1 'polypeptide(L)'
;MAQTNTSAALSGFYLELSRYGKSGEYDRALKVCDKILHEFPTEEKALQCKVVSLIQIGDFKDAIDVIHKNSKHIGDMAFEKAYCLYRLNDTKEAWKLLNSISTQSFRVKELKAQVLYRLENYKECFDVYRDLIKNSQVSASLDIVLLLQEYCTFQK
;
A
#
# COMPACT_ATOMS: atom_id res chain seq x y z
N MET A 1 15.19 34.95 -0.77
CA MET A 1 13.72 34.99 -0.89
C MET A 1 13.13 33.90 -1.80
N ALA A 2 13.89 32.89 -2.26
CA ALA A 2 13.38 31.84 -3.17
C ALA A 2 12.75 30.61 -2.46
N GLN A 3 13.12 30.33 -1.20
CA GLN A 3 12.67 29.13 -0.48
C GLN A 3 11.20 29.17 -0.02
N THR A 4 10.60 30.35 0.10
CA THR A 4 9.21 30.54 0.59
C THR A 4 8.14 30.24 -0.47
N ASN A 5 8.46 30.37 -1.76
CA ASN A 5 7.49 30.06 -2.84
C ASN A 5 7.42 28.55 -3.11
N THR A 6 8.53 27.85 -2.97
CA THR A 6 8.66 26.40 -3.18
C THR A 6 7.84 25.60 -2.17
N SER A 7 7.88 25.99 -0.89
CA SER A 7 7.11 25.33 0.18
C SER A 7 5.60 25.60 0.10
N ALA A 8 5.21 26.79 -0.39
CA ALA A 8 3.81 27.14 -0.61
C ALA A 8 3.20 26.41 -1.82
N ALA A 9 3.97 26.22 -2.89
CA ALA A 9 3.53 25.41 -4.03
C ALA A 9 3.36 23.93 -3.65
N LEU A 10 4.33 23.39 -2.91
CA LEU A 10 4.31 22.00 -2.45
C LEU A 10 3.13 21.71 -1.51
N SER A 11 2.81 22.63 -0.60
CA SER A 11 1.65 22.50 0.29
C SER A 11 0.32 22.54 -0.47
N GLY A 12 0.22 23.35 -1.53
CA GLY A 12 -0.92 23.36 -2.44
C GLY A 12 -1.13 22.02 -3.14
N PHE A 13 -0.06 21.43 -3.68
CA PHE A 13 -0.13 20.11 -4.31
C PHE A 13 -0.54 19.01 -3.33
N TYR A 14 -0.03 19.04 -2.09
CA TYR A 14 -0.43 18.05 -1.07
C TYR A 14 -1.89 18.21 -0.62
N LEU A 15 -2.43 19.43 -0.61
CA LEU A 15 -3.84 19.66 -0.34
C LEU A 15 -4.72 19.03 -1.43
N GLU A 16 -4.34 19.19 -2.70
CA GLU A 16 -5.03 18.54 -3.82
C GLU A 16 -4.92 17.01 -3.76
N LEU A 17 -3.72 16.47 -3.48
CA LEU A 17 -3.52 15.03 -3.30
C LEU A 17 -4.39 14.47 -2.19
N SER A 18 -4.44 15.14 -1.04
CA SER A 18 -5.30 14.72 0.08
C SER A 18 -6.77 14.73 -0.31
N ARG A 19 -7.22 15.72 -1.08
CA ARG A 19 -8.58 15.78 -1.59
C ARG A 19 -8.89 14.61 -2.52
N TYR A 20 -8.07 14.39 -3.55
CA TYR A 20 -8.29 13.28 -4.49
C TYR A 20 -8.20 11.91 -3.82
N GLY A 21 -7.28 11.74 -2.87
CA GLY A 21 -7.18 10.50 -2.08
C GLY A 21 -8.42 10.21 -1.23
N LYS A 22 -9.09 11.24 -0.69
CA LYS A 22 -10.36 11.09 0.04
C LYS A 22 -11.55 10.84 -0.89
N SER A 23 -11.52 11.38 -2.09
CA SER A 23 -12.58 11.21 -3.10
C SER A 23 -12.44 9.93 -3.93
N GLY A 24 -11.36 9.15 -3.75
CA GLY A 24 -11.08 7.95 -4.55
C GLY A 24 -10.63 8.25 -5.98
N GLU A 25 -10.33 9.51 -6.32
CA GLU A 25 -9.97 9.93 -7.67
C GLU A 25 -8.46 9.73 -7.93
N TYR A 26 -7.99 8.49 -7.85
CA TYR A 26 -6.57 8.16 -7.87
C TYR A 26 -5.87 8.48 -9.20
N ASP A 27 -6.56 8.42 -10.34
CA ASP A 27 -6.03 8.89 -11.64
C ASP A 27 -5.66 10.38 -11.62
N ARG A 28 -6.45 11.20 -10.91
CA ARG A 28 -6.15 12.63 -10.75
C ARG A 28 -5.03 12.84 -9.74
N ALA A 29 -5.00 12.05 -8.68
CA ALA A 29 -3.89 12.07 -7.71
C ALA A 29 -2.56 11.76 -8.40
N LEU A 30 -2.52 10.78 -9.31
CA LEU A 30 -1.31 10.46 -10.09
C LEU A 30 -0.80 11.66 -10.89
N LYS A 31 -1.69 12.38 -11.58
CA LYS A 31 -1.30 13.59 -12.33
C LYS A 31 -0.68 14.66 -11.42
N VAL A 32 -1.16 14.79 -10.19
CA VAL A 32 -0.56 15.72 -9.22
C VAL A 32 0.78 15.19 -8.73
N CYS A 33 0.91 13.90 -8.42
CA CYS A 33 2.20 13.29 -8.07
C CYS A 33 3.24 13.51 -9.19
N ASP A 34 2.87 13.32 -10.45
CA ASP A 34 3.78 13.52 -11.58
C ASP A 34 4.24 14.96 -11.72
N LYS A 35 3.36 15.94 -11.44
CA LYS A 35 3.75 17.36 -11.37
C LYS A 35 4.73 17.63 -10.24
N ILE A 36 4.47 17.12 -9.04
CA ILE A 36 5.38 17.28 -7.91
C ILE A 36 6.73 16.65 -8.24
N LEU A 37 6.75 15.44 -8.81
CA LEU A 37 7.98 14.72 -9.12
C LEU A 37 8.74 15.30 -10.33
N HIS A 38 8.07 16.05 -11.21
CA HIS A 38 8.76 16.81 -12.24
C HIS A 38 9.57 17.97 -11.63
N GLU A 39 9.03 18.66 -10.63
CA GLU A 39 9.70 19.77 -9.94
C GLU A 39 10.66 19.30 -8.83
N PHE A 40 10.30 18.21 -8.15
CA PHE A 40 11.00 17.61 -7.01
C PHE A 40 11.14 16.09 -7.21
N PRO A 41 12.08 15.63 -8.07
CA PRO A 41 12.18 14.21 -8.45
C PRO A 41 12.43 13.23 -7.31
N THR A 42 12.97 13.72 -6.18
CA THR A 42 13.33 12.91 -5.02
C THR A 42 12.42 13.15 -3.82
N GLU A 43 11.26 13.80 -4.01
CA GLU A 43 10.30 14.04 -2.93
C GLU A 43 9.65 12.73 -2.48
N GLU A 44 10.10 12.23 -1.33
CA GLU A 44 9.72 10.91 -0.79
C GLU A 44 8.20 10.73 -0.71
N LYS A 45 7.49 11.70 -0.11
CA LYS A 45 6.03 11.62 0.08
C LYS A 45 5.28 11.57 -1.24
N ALA A 46 5.71 12.31 -2.26
CA ALA A 46 5.11 12.27 -3.58
C ALA A 46 5.33 10.91 -4.26
N LEU A 47 6.51 10.31 -4.12
CA LEU A 47 6.79 8.95 -4.59
C LEU A 47 5.90 7.91 -3.89
N GLN A 48 5.76 8.00 -2.57
CA GLN A 48 4.89 7.11 -1.79
C GLN A 48 3.42 7.26 -2.21
N CYS A 49 2.92 8.50 -2.32
CA CYS A 49 1.56 8.77 -2.80
C CYS A 49 1.34 8.24 -4.22
N LYS A 50 2.33 8.34 -5.11
CA LYS A 50 2.27 7.77 -6.45
C LYS A 50 2.11 6.25 -6.41
N VAL A 51 2.92 5.55 -5.63
CA VAL A 51 2.82 4.09 -5.45
C VAL A 51 1.45 3.68 -4.92
N VAL A 52 0.97 4.35 -3.86
CA VAL A 52 -0.36 4.07 -3.30
C VAL A 52 -1.44 4.30 -4.37
N SER A 53 -1.38 5.39 -5.12
CA SER A 53 -2.37 5.68 -6.17
C SER A 53 -2.36 4.64 -7.28
N LEU A 54 -1.17 4.18 -7.71
CA LEU A 54 -1.03 3.08 -8.69
C LEU A 54 -1.65 1.77 -8.17
N ILE A 55 -1.43 1.44 -6.90
CA ILE A 55 -2.05 0.27 -6.26
C ILE A 55 -3.58 0.36 -6.28
N GLN A 56 -4.13 1.55 -6.01
CA GLN A 56 -5.58 1.75 -5.95
C GLN A 56 -6.25 1.61 -7.32
N ILE A 57 -5.61 2.07 -8.39
CA ILE A 57 -6.13 1.87 -9.76
C ILE A 57 -5.85 0.46 -10.31
N GLY A 58 -5.08 -0.36 -9.58
CA GLY A 58 -4.76 -1.73 -9.97
C GLY A 58 -3.48 -1.90 -10.81
N ASP A 59 -2.68 -0.85 -10.99
CA ASP A 59 -1.43 -0.87 -11.76
C ASP A 59 -0.24 -1.33 -10.90
N PHE A 60 -0.27 -2.60 -10.50
CA PHE A 60 0.73 -3.17 -9.59
C PHE A 60 2.14 -3.25 -10.18
N LYS A 61 2.27 -3.41 -11.50
CA LYS A 61 3.59 -3.48 -12.16
C LYS A 61 4.28 -2.13 -12.10
N ASP A 62 3.57 -1.08 -12.46
CA ASP A 62 4.09 0.29 -12.42
C ASP A 62 4.39 0.72 -10.98
N ALA A 63 3.58 0.30 -10.00
CA ALA A 63 3.85 0.53 -8.59
C ALA A 63 5.20 -0.08 -8.17
N ILE A 64 5.48 -1.34 -8.55
CA ILE A 64 6.77 -2.01 -8.27
C ILE A 64 7.91 -1.28 -8.98
N ASP A 65 7.72 -0.87 -10.23
CA ASP A 65 8.71 -0.13 -11.00
C ASP A 65 9.10 1.19 -10.33
N VAL A 66 8.11 1.94 -9.84
CA VAL A 66 8.36 3.20 -9.11
C VAL A 66 9.15 2.93 -7.83
N ILE A 67 8.79 1.90 -7.05
CA ILE A 67 9.53 1.50 -5.85
C ILE A 67 10.97 1.13 -6.20
N HIS A 68 11.19 0.36 -7.27
CA HIS A 68 12.51 -0.09 -7.66
C HIS A 68 13.41 1.06 -8.13
N LYS A 69 12.91 1.88 -9.06
CA LYS A 69 13.64 3.03 -9.63
C LYS A 69 14.00 4.07 -8.58
N ASN A 70 13.17 4.22 -7.54
CA ASN A 70 13.34 5.25 -6.50
C ASN A 70 13.71 4.67 -5.13
N SER A 71 14.28 3.46 -5.08
CA SER A 71 14.62 2.74 -3.83
C SER A 71 15.49 3.53 -2.84
N LYS A 72 16.25 4.53 -3.30
CA LYS A 72 17.08 5.41 -2.44
C LYS A 72 16.31 6.58 -1.81
N HIS A 73 15.15 6.94 -2.36
CA HIS A 73 14.41 8.16 -2.04
C HIS A 73 12.99 7.91 -1.53
N ILE A 74 12.40 6.75 -1.78
CA ILE A 74 11.00 6.45 -1.48
C ILE A 74 10.75 5.95 -0.04
N GLY A 75 11.81 5.70 0.73
CA GLY A 75 11.70 5.09 2.05
C GLY A 75 11.36 3.59 1.99
N ASP A 76 10.93 3.04 3.12
CA ASP A 76 10.54 1.62 3.22
C ASP A 76 9.14 1.40 2.66
N MET A 77 9.07 0.72 1.51
CA MET A 77 7.84 0.32 0.83
C MET A 77 7.73 -1.21 0.68
N ALA A 78 8.36 -1.96 1.60
CA ALA A 78 8.40 -3.42 1.52
C ALA A 78 6.99 -4.05 1.58
N PHE A 79 6.09 -3.48 2.38
CA PHE A 79 4.70 -3.96 2.46
C PHE A 79 3.95 -3.74 1.15
N GLU A 80 4.01 -2.54 0.60
CA GLU A 80 3.33 -2.15 -0.63
C GLU A 80 3.86 -2.96 -1.82
N LYS A 81 5.17 -3.18 -1.89
CA LYS A 81 5.78 -4.07 -2.88
C LYS A 81 5.31 -5.52 -2.72
N ALA A 82 5.24 -6.04 -1.50
CA ALA A 82 4.76 -7.40 -1.24
C ALA A 82 3.28 -7.56 -1.64
N TYR A 83 2.47 -6.54 -1.37
CA TYR A 83 1.08 -6.49 -1.80
C TYR A 83 0.97 -6.54 -3.33
N CYS A 84 1.76 -5.74 -4.04
CA CYS A 84 1.78 -5.76 -5.51
C CYS A 84 2.18 -7.14 -6.05
N LEU A 85 3.23 -7.76 -5.51
CA LEU A 85 3.67 -9.11 -5.89
C LEU A 85 2.57 -10.15 -5.65
N TYR A 86 1.90 -10.08 -4.49
CA TYR A 86 0.76 -10.92 -4.18
C TYR A 86 -0.36 -10.74 -5.21
N ARG A 87 -0.72 -9.50 -5.57
CA ARG A 87 -1.75 -9.19 -6.58
C ARG A 87 -1.39 -9.66 -7.99
N LEU A 88 -0.10 -9.71 -8.31
CA LEU A 88 0.42 -10.26 -9.57
C LEU A 88 0.59 -11.79 -9.56
N ASN A 89 0.10 -12.47 -8.52
CA ASN A 89 0.22 -13.91 -8.31
C ASN A 89 1.66 -14.41 -8.12
N ASP A 90 2.58 -13.52 -7.78
CA ASP A 90 3.97 -13.84 -7.46
C ASP A 90 4.12 -14.16 -5.96
N THR A 91 3.32 -15.14 -5.51
CA THR A 91 3.05 -15.40 -4.09
C THR A 91 4.31 -15.80 -3.31
N LYS A 92 5.28 -16.45 -3.98
CA LYS A 92 6.55 -16.86 -3.36
C LYS A 92 7.44 -15.67 -3.01
N GLU A 93 7.55 -14.70 -3.91
CA GLU A 93 8.33 -13.49 -3.66
C GLU A 93 7.63 -12.57 -2.66
N ALA A 94 6.28 -12.48 -2.73
CA ALA A 94 5.50 -11.80 -1.71
C ALA A 94 5.75 -12.38 -0.30
N TRP A 95 5.76 -13.71 -0.18
CA TRP A 95 6.05 -14.41 1.09
C TRP A 95 7.44 -14.07 1.64
N LYS A 96 8.47 -14.16 0.79
CA LYS A 96 9.86 -13.82 1.18
C LYS A 96 9.96 -12.39 1.69
N LEU A 97 9.39 -11.44 0.95
CA LEU A 97 9.45 -10.03 1.30
C LEU A 97 8.71 -9.76 2.62
N LEU A 98 7.51 -10.33 2.82
CA LEU A 98 6.78 -10.20 4.08
C LEU A 98 7.53 -10.75 5.29
N ASN A 99 8.35 -11.79 5.10
CA ASN A 99 9.19 -12.35 6.16
C ASN A 99 10.42 -11.51 6.46
N SER A 100 10.89 -10.67 5.52
CA SER A 100 11.97 -9.71 5.79
C SER A 100 11.51 -8.46 6.55
N ILE A 101 10.20 -8.18 6.62
CA ILE A 101 9.67 -7.03 7.37
C ILE A 101 9.80 -7.31 8.87
N SER A 102 10.60 -6.49 9.57
CA SER A 102 10.82 -6.63 11.02
C SER A 102 9.54 -6.37 11.83
N THR A 103 8.79 -5.34 11.47
CA THR A 103 7.57 -4.93 12.16
C THR A 103 6.38 -5.79 11.75
N GLN A 104 6.04 -6.78 12.58
CA GLN A 104 4.87 -7.66 12.38
C GLN A 104 3.55 -7.00 12.81
N SER A 105 3.21 -5.90 12.14
CA SER A 105 1.92 -5.20 12.30
C SER A 105 0.74 -6.06 11.84
N PHE A 106 -0.48 -5.69 12.27
CA PHE A 106 -1.72 -6.37 11.89
C PHE A 106 -1.82 -6.56 10.37
N ARG A 107 -1.60 -5.49 9.58
CA ARG A 107 -1.64 -5.54 8.10
C ARG A 107 -0.64 -6.53 7.50
N VAL A 108 0.56 -6.65 8.08
CA VAL A 108 1.59 -7.58 7.60
C VAL A 108 1.18 -9.02 7.90
N LYS A 109 0.70 -9.29 9.12
CA LYS A 109 0.19 -10.61 9.52
C LYS A 109 -1.02 -11.04 8.68
N GLU A 110 -1.93 -10.11 8.40
CA GLU A 110 -3.08 -10.34 7.54
C GLU A 110 -2.66 -10.75 6.13
N LEU A 111 -1.78 -9.96 5.48
CA LEU A 111 -1.30 -10.29 4.14
C LEU A 111 -0.50 -11.60 4.11
N LYS A 112 0.26 -11.91 5.18
CA LYS A 112 0.91 -13.22 5.34
C LYS A 112 -0.08 -14.38 5.35
N ALA A 113 -1.19 -14.25 6.08
CA ALA A 113 -2.22 -15.28 6.11
C ALA A 113 -2.84 -15.48 4.71
N GLN A 114 -3.13 -14.40 4.00
CA GLN A 114 -3.63 -14.45 2.62
C GLN A 114 -2.64 -15.13 1.65
N VAL A 115 -1.35 -14.84 1.80
CA VAL A 115 -0.28 -15.49 1.02
C VAL A 115 -0.18 -16.99 1.35
N LEU A 116 -0.24 -17.37 2.63
CA LEU A 116 -0.24 -18.77 3.07
C LEU A 116 -1.43 -19.55 2.50
N TYR A 117 -2.62 -18.93 2.46
CA TYR A 117 -3.79 -19.52 1.85
C TYR A 117 -3.56 -19.80 0.35
N ARG A 118 -3.00 -18.84 -0.40
CA ARG A 118 -2.63 -19.03 -1.81
C ARG A 118 -1.52 -20.05 -2.05
N LEU A 119 -0.68 -20.31 -1.05
CA LEU A 119 0.35 -21.35 -1.06
C LEU A 119 -0.17 -22.70 -0.56
N GLU A 120 -1.48 -22.82 -0.30
CA GLU A 120 -2.15 -24.02 0.23
C GLU A 120 -1.61 -24.47 1.61
N ASN A 121 -0.92 -23.58 2.34
CA ASN A 121 -0.47 -23.84 3.70
C ASN A 121 -1.57 -23.47 4.70
N TYR A 122 -2.65 -24.25 4.66
CA TYR A 122 -3.87 -23.97 5.42
C TYR A 122 -3.67 -24.03 6.93
N LYS A 123 -2.75 -24.87 7.41
CA LYS A 123 -2.47 -25.01 8.84
C LYS A 123 -1.89 -23.73 9.43
N GLU A 124 -0.82 -23.21 8.83
CA GLU A 124 -0.20 -21.96 9.28
C GLU A 124 -1.14 -20.77 9.06
N CYS A 125 -1.85 -20.74 7.92
CA CYS A 125 -2.86 -19.73 7.64
C CYS A 125 -3.91 -19.65 8.76
N PHE A 126 -4.44 -20.80 9.19
CA PHE A 126 -5.41 -20.88 10.28
C PHE A 126 -4.83 -20.37 11.60
N ASP A 127 -3.61 -20.78 11.95
CA ASP A 127 -2.97 -20.33 13.18
C ASP A 127 -2.76 -18.80 13.21
N VAL A 128 -2.38 -18.20 12.09
CA VAL A 128 -2.23 -16.74 11.96
C VAL A 128 -3.59 -16.04 12.10
N TYR A 129 -4.64 -16.49 11.41
CA TYR A 129 -5.96 -15.88 11.55
C TYR A 129 -6.52 -16.03 12.96
N ARG A 130 -6.32 -17.19 13.61
CA ARG A 130 -6.70 -17.40 15.00
C ARG A 130 -5.99 -16.40 15.93
N ASP A 131 -4.70 -16.14 15.71
CA ASP A 131 -3.94 -15.14 16.47
C ASP A 131 -4.49 -13.72 16.22
N LEU A 132 -4.76 -13.37 14.97
CA LEU A 132 -5.33 -12.07 14.61
C LEU A 132 -6.68 -11.82 15.30
N ILE A 133 -7.59 -12.78 15.25
CA ILE A 133 -8.93 -12.69 15.87
C ILE A 133 -8.84 -12.57 17.39
N LYS A 134 -7.93 -13.32 18.02
CA LYS A 134 -7.74 -13.27 19.48
C LYS A 134 -7.18 -11.93 19.96
N ASN A 135 -6.32 -11.30 19.16
CA ASN A 135 -5.67 -10.04 19.51
C ASN A 135 -6.45 -8.81 19.02
N SER A 136 -7.42 -8.96 18.11
CA SER A 136 -8.37 -7.92 17.75
C SER A 136 -9.48 -7.84 18.82
N GLN A 137 -9.34 -6.98 19.82
CA GLN A 137 -10.30 -6.83 20.93
C GLN A 137 -11.67 -6.23 20.56
N VAL A 138 -12.14 -6.34 19.30
CA VAL A 138 -13.44 -5.80 18.89
C VAL A 138 -14.17 -6.83 18.02
N SER A 139 -15.38 -7.20 18.47
CA SER A 139 -16.42 -7.94 17.73
C SER A 139 -16.05 -9.27 17.09
N ALA A 140 -15.87 -10.31 17.91
CA ALA A 140 -15.97 -11.72 17.51
C ALA A 140 -17.39 -12.17 17.06
N SER A 141 -18.22 -11.26 16.55
CA SER A 141 -19.56 -11.55 16.05
C SER A 141 -20.01 -10.47 15.06
N LEU A 142 -19.36 -10.42 13.88
CA LEU A 142 -19.95 -10.20 12.53
C LEU A 142 -18.90 -9.92 11.41
N ASP A 143 -17.59 -9.78 11.71
CA ASP A 143 -16.69 -9.08 10.77
C ASP A 143 -15.85 -9.92 9.79
N ILE A 144 -15.88 -11.26 9.78
CA ILE A 144 -15.15 -12.02 8.72
C ILE A 144 -15.83 -11.88 7.35
N VAL A 145 -17.17 -11.78 7.32
CA VAL A 145 -17.90 -11.56 6.08
C VAL A 145 -17.84 -10.09 5.68
N LEU A 146 -17.86 -9.16 6.64
CA LEU A 146 -17.70 -7.71 6.39
C LEU A 146 -16.27 -7.32 6.00
N LEU A 147 -15.20 -7.96 6.48
CA LEU A 147 -13.83 -7.69 6.01
C LEU A 147 -13.63 -8.14 4.56
N LEU A 148 -14.27 -9.23 4.13
CA LEU A 148 -14.33 -9.61 2.72
C LEU A 148 -15.25 -8.68 1.91
N GLN A 149 -16.32 -8.15 2.51
CA GLN A 149 -17.22 -7.18 1.87
C GLN A 149 -16.61 -5.78 1.76
N GLU A 150 -15.85 -5.31 2.75
CA GLU A 150 -15.13 -4.02 2.75
C GLU A 150 -13.87 -4.05 1.89
N TYR A 151 -13.16 -5.19 1.77
CA TYR A 151 -12.09 -5.34 0.77
C TYR A 151 -12.61 -5.36 -0.69
N CYS A 152 -13.85 -5.81 -0.92
CA CYS A 152 -14.55 -5.62 -2.19
C CYS A 152 -14.98 -4.16 -2.42
N THR A 153 -15.26 -3.40 -1.35
CA THR A 153 -15.53 -1.94 -1.44
C THR A 153 -14.26 -1.14 -1.72
N PHE A 154 -13.06 -1.70 -1.49
CA PHE A 154 -11.77 -1.18 -1.97
C PHE A 154 -11.44 -1.56 -3.44
N GLN A 155 -12.40 -2.16 -4.16
CA GLN A 155 -12.34 -2.40 -5.61
C GLN A 155 -13.59 -1.88 -6.32
N LYS A 156 -13.96 -0.63 -6.05
CA LYS A 156 -14.71 0.22 -6.98
C LYS A 156 -14.11 1.62 -7.02
#